data_AF-A0A2N8ELH9-F1
#
_entry.id   AF-A0A2N8ELH9-F1
#
_cell.length_a   1.000
_cell.length_b   1.000
_cell.length_c   1.000
_cell.angle_alpha   90.00
_cell.angle_beta   90.00
_cell.angle_gamma   90.00
#
_symmetry.space_group_name_H-M   'P 1'
#
loop_
_entity.id
_entity.type
_entity.pdbx_description
1 polymer ?
#
loop_
_entity_poly.entity_id
_entity_poly.type
_entity_poly.pdbx_seq_one_letter_code
_entity_poly.pdbx_strand_id
1 'polypeptide(L)'
;MSVIATIVLNEKPEEVILFVTKNQLGISFPQLDGLYNRANWAHVENNIGLLNLVKRMCDAGFIKNNGLRVVRGPNWREPAFMLEGKYTFD
;
A
#
# COMPACT_ATOMS: atom_id res chain seq x y z
N MET A 1 -10.35 -1.20 -16.12
CA MET A 1 -9.93 -1.15 -14.70
C MET A 1 -8.46 -0.75 -14.69
N SER A 2 -8.03 0.18 -13.84
CA SER A 2 -6.63 0.60 -13.82
C SER A 2 -5.75 -0.48 -13.19
N VAL A 3 -4.46 -0.55 -13.59
CA VAL A 3 -3.48 -1.52 -13.04
C VAL A 3 -3.42 -1.44 -11.51
N ILE A 4 -3.45 -0.23 -10.94
CA ILE A 4 -3.47 -0.03 -9.49
C ILE A 4 -4.72 -0.67 -8.84
N ALA A 5 -5.90 -0.55 -9.45
CA ALA A 5 -7.11 -1.17 -8.91
C ALA A 5 -7.01 -2.70 -8.96
N THR A 6 -6.45 -3.25 -10.03
CA THR A 6 -6.18 -4.69 -10.15
C THR A 6 -5.19 -5.19 -9.10
N ILE A 7 -4.13 -4.41 -8.81
CA ILE A 7 -3.16 -4.73 -7.74
C ILE A 7 -3.86 -4.77 -6.38
N VAL A 8 -4.66 -3.75 -6.04
CA VAL A 8 -5.37 -3.69 -4.74
C VAL A 8 -6.32 -4.88 -4.55
N LEU A 9 -6.96 -5.34 -5.62
CA LEU A 9 -7.90 -6.47 -5.56
C LEU A 9 -7.21 -7.82 -5.44
N ASN A 10 -6.03 -7.99 -6.05
CA ASN A 10 -5.41 -9.31 -6.22
C ASN A 10 -4.21 -9.54 -5.29
N GLU A 11 -3.62 -8.49 -4.73
CA GLU A 11 -2.42 -8.58 -3.90
C GLU A 11 -2.72 -8.40 -2.42
N LYS A 12 -1.84 -8.97 -1.59
CA LYS A 12 -1.89 -8.76 -0.14
C LYS A 12 -1.75 -7.27 0.18
N PRO A 13 -2.49 -6.73 1.15
CA PRO A 13 -2.52 -5.30 1.37
C PRO A 13 -1.17 -4.74 1.85
N GLU A 14 -0.31 -5.55 2.48
CA GLU A 14 1.09 -5.20 2.75
C GLU A 14 1.88 -4.91 1.47
N GLU A 15 1.75 -5.76 0.44
CA GLU A 15 2.46 -5.61 -0.83
C GLU A 15 1.94 -4.39 -1.61
N VAL A 16 0.63 -4.12 -1.54
CA VAL A 16 0.01 -2.92 -2.10
C VAL A 16 0.58 -1.65 -1.45
N ILE A 17 0.70 -1.63 -0.11
CA ILE A 17 1.26 -0.48 0.62
C ILE A 17 2.75 -0.30 0.31
N LEU A 18 3.52 -1.38 0.17
CA LEU A 18 4.91 -1.30 -0.29
C LEU A 18 4.99 -0.71 -1.70
N PHE A 19 4.07 -1.10 -2.59
CA PHE A 19 4.02 -0.62 -3.96
C PHE A 19 3.71 0.88 -4.04
N VAL A 20 2.66 1.35 -3.37
CA VAL A 20 2.27 2.77 -3.40
C VAL A 20 3.24 3.68 -2.66
N THR A 21 4.08 3.11 -1.77
CA THR A 21 5.19 3.82 -1.12
C THR A 21 6.52 3.67 -1.86
N LYS A 22 6.56 2.99 -3.00
CA LYS A 22 7.75 2.89 -3.85
C LYS A 22 8.22 4.28 -4.30
N ASN A 23 7.34 5.23 -4.56
CA ASN A 23 7.78 6.61 -4.81
C ASN A 23 8.34 7.23 -3.51
N GLN A 24 9.46 7.95 -3.57
CA GLN A 24 10.02 8.66 -2.41
C GLN A 24 9.03 9.65 -1.78
N LEU A 25 8.11 10.20 -2.58
CA LEU A 25 7.04 11.08 -2.09
C LEU A 25 5.99 10.32 -1.26
N GLY A 26 5.92 9.00 -1.35
CA GLY A 26 4.92 8.17 -0.68
C GLY A 26 3.47 8.49 -1.07
N ILE A 27 2.53 8.12 -0.19
CA ILE A 27 1.09 8.28 -0.38
C ILE A 27 0.48 9.02 0.83
N SER A 28 -0.49 9.91 0.60
CA SER A 28 -1.25 10.48 1.73
C SER A 28 -2.31 9.51 2.26
N PHE A 29 -2.70 9.66 3.53
CA PHE A 29 -3.79 8.84 4.09
C PHE A 29 -5.10 8.96 3.31
N PRO A 30 -5.57 10.15 2.87
CA PRO A 30 -6.77 10.24 2.03
C PRO A 30 -6.65 9.51 0.69
N GLN A 31 -5.46 9.51 0.06
CA GLN A 31 -5.23 8.77 -1.18
C GLN A 31 -5.28 7.26 -0.95
N LEU A 32 -4.67 6.79 0.15
CA LEU A 32 -4.66 5.38 0.52
C LEU A 32 -6.07 4.89 0.91
N ASP A 33 -6.79 5.66 1.72
CA ASP A 33 -8.18 5.38 2.11
C ASP A 33 -9.09 5.31 0.87
N GLY A 34 -9.01 6.30 -0.01
CA GLY A 34 -9.78 6.32 -1.24
C GLY A 34 -9.43 5.16 -2.19
N LEU A 35 -8.19 4.66 -2.16
CA LEU A 35 -7.78 3.51 -2.95
C LEU A 35 -8.48 2.23 -2.50
N TYR A 36 -8.50 1.97 -1.20
CA TYR A 36 -9.17 0.80 -0.62
C TYR A 36 -10.70 0.94 -0.62
N ASN A 37 -11.23 2.14 -0.40
CA ASN A 37 -12.66 2.40 -0.47
C ASN A 37 -13.23 2.04 -1.84
N ARG A 38 -12.57 2.47 -2.93
CA ARG A 38 -12.96 2.10 -4.31
C ARG A 38 -12.82 0.61 -4.60
N ALA A 39 -11.98 -0.10 -3.86
CA ALA A 39 -11.80 -1.54 -3.94
C ALA A 39 -12.66 -2.30 -2.92
N ASN A 40 -13.69 -1.66 -2.36
CA ASN A 40 -14.59 -2.24 -1.35
C ASN A 40 -13.83 -2.88 -0.17
N TRP A 41 -12.79 -2.19 0.30
CA TRP A 41 -11.94 -2.61 1.42
C TRP A 41 -11.30 -4.00 1.25
N ALA A 42 -10.93 -4.34 0.01
CA ALA A 42 -10.26 -5.58 -0.34
C ALA A 42 -9.18 -5.94 0.68
N HIS A 43 -9.31 -7.12 1.29
CA HIS A 43 -8.36 -7.73 2.24
C HIS A 43 -8.13 -7.00 3.56
N VAL A 44 -8.84 -5.89 3.84
CA VAL A 44 -8.65 -5.08 5.06
C VAL A 44 -9.94 -4.80 5.84
N GLU A 45 -11.06 -5.42 5.45
CA GLU A 45 -12.40 -5.31 6.06
C GLU A 45 -13.06 -3.91 5.97
N ASN A 46 -12.37 -2.87 6.44
CA ASN A 46 -12.83 -1.47 6.47
C ASN A 46 -11.65 -0.50 6.66
N ASN A 47 -11.94 0.80 6.85
CA ASN A 47 -10.94 1.84 7.08
C ASN A 47 -10.14 1.63 8.38
N ILE A 48 -10.74 1.07 9.43
CA ILE A 48 -10.06 0.75 10.69
C ILE A 48 -9.07 -0.39 10.49
N GLY A 49 -9.44 -1.42 9.72
CA GLY A 49 -8.53 -2.51 9.38
C GLY A 49 -7.33 -2.03 8.56
N LEU A 50 -7.55 -1.09 7.61
CA LEU A 50 -6.47 -0.41 6.89
C LEU A 50 -5.56 0.38 7.83
N LEU A 51 -6.11 1.16 8.77
CA LEU A 51 -5.33 1.94 9.73
C LEU A 51 -4.48 1.02 10.64
N ASN A 52 -5.07 -0.08 11.11
CA ASN A 52 -4.37 -1.08 11.91
C ASN A 52 -3.23 -1.75 11.13
N LEU A 53 -3.44 -2.05 9.84
CA LEU A 53 -2.41 -2.57 8.96
C LEU A 53 -1.25 -1.57 8.81
N VAL A 54 -1.54 -0.30 8.50
CA VAL A 54 -0.52 0.74 8.37
C VAL A 54 0.28 0.88 9.68
N LYS A 55 -0.39 0.85 10.83
CA LYS A 55 0.28 0.88 12.14
C LYS A 55 1.23 -0.30 12.31
N ARG A 56 0.78 -1.55 12.06
CA ARG A 56 1.64 -2.74 12.15
C ARG A 56 2.85 -2.65 11.23
N MET A 57 2.67 -2.15 10.01
CA MET A 57 3.78 -1.99 9.06
C MET A 57 4.76 -0.88 9.46
N CYS A 58 4.28 0.19 10.10
CA CYS A 58 5.13 1.21 10.72
C CYS A 58 5.95 0.60 11.88
N ASP A 59 5.30 -0.15 12.77
CA ASP A 59 5.95 -0.79 13.92
C ASP A 59 7.03 -1.80 13.46
N ALA A 60 6.79 -2.49 12.35
CA ALA A 60 7.75 -3.39 11.72
C ALA A 60 8.83 -2.68 10.86
N GLY A 61 8.72 -1.36 10.68
CA GLY A 61 9.69 -0.55 9.95
C GLY A 61 9.64 -0.65 8.42
N PHE A 62 8.64 -1.32 7.83
CA PHE A 62 8.49 -1.40 6.37
C PHE A 62 8.12 -0.06 5.74
N ILE A 63 7.30 0.71 6.47
CA ILE A 63 6.89 2.06 6.13
C ILE A 63 7.10 2.97 7.34
N LYS A 64 6.96 4.28 7.14
CA LYS A 64 6.87 5.25 8.24
C LYS A 64 5.88 6.35 7.88
N ASN A 65 5.29 6.95 8.90
CA ASN A 65 4.51 8.18 8.75
C ASN A 65 5.42 9.39 8.98
N ASN A 66 5.52 10.29 8.00
CA ASN A 66 6.30 11.53 8.13
C ASN A 66 5.46 12.74 8.60
N GLY A 67 4.25 12.50 9.11
CA GLY A 67 3.28 13.52 9.53
C GLY A 67 2.27 13.89 8.44
N LEU A 68 2.65 13.79 7.17
CA LEU A 68 1.78 14.11 6.03
C LEU A 68 1.42 12.88 5.19
N ARG A 69 2.32 11.92 5.14
CA ARG A 69 2.27 10.79 4.21
C ARG A 69 2.87 9.54 4.83
N VAL A 70 2.42 8.41 4.30
CA VAL A 70 3.07 7.11 4.46
C VAL A 70 4.18 7.02 3.41
N VAL A 71 5.40 6.84 3.86
CA VAL A 71 6.61 6.76 3.03
C VAL A 71 7.42 5.51 3.37
N ARG A 72 8.51 5.24 2.63
CA ARG A 72 9.40 4.11 2.90
C ARG A 72 9.98 4.16 4.31
N GLY A 73 9.94 3.01 5.00
CA GLY A 73 10.62 2.79 6.26
C GLY A 73 12.03 2.21 6.09
N PRO A 74 12.79 2.04 7.18
CA PRO A 74 14.14 1.47 7.13
C PRO A 74 14.19 0.03 6.60
N ASN A 75 13.13 -0.76 6.79
CA ASN A 75 13.01 -2.14 6.32
C ASN A 75 12.23 -2.24 5.01
N TRP A 76 12.00 -1.12 4.32
CA TRP A 76 11.27 -1.12 3.06
C TRP A 76 11.95 -2.06 2.05
N ARG A 77 11.15 -2.83 1.33
CA ARG A 77 11.57 -3.72 0.26
C ARG A 77 10.64 -3.59 -0.94
N GLU A 78 11.12 -4.04 -2.09
CA GLU A 78 10.29 -4.18 -3.28
C GLU A 78 9.10 -5.15 -2.99
N PRO A 79 7.89 -4.85 -3.51
CA PRO A 79 6.78 -5.81 -3.46
C PRO A 79 7.12 -7.09 -4.23
N ALA A 80 6.69 -8.25 -3.72
CA ALA A 80 7.00 -9.55 -4.32
C ALA A 80 6.53 -9.66 -5.78
N PHE A 81 5.29 -9.22 -6.06
CA PHE A 81 4.72 -9.29 -7.41
C PHE A 81 5.46 -8.42 -8.45
N MET A 82 6.25 -7.43 -8.01
CA MET A 82 7.09 -6.62 -8.90
C MET A 82 8.32 -7.42 -9.35
N LEU A 83 8.89 -8.24 -8.47
CA LEU A 83 10.01 -9.12 -8.79
C LEU A 83 9.59 -10.25 -9.74
N GLU A 84 8.33 -10.65 -9.66
CA GLU A 84 7.70 -11.66 -10.53
C GLU A 84 7.29 -11.11 -11.91
N GLY A 85 7.29 -9.78 -12.10
CA GLY A 85 6.85 -9.15 -13.35
C GLY A 85 5.36 -9.36 -13.65
N LYS A 86 4.53 -9.50 -12.61
CA LYS A 86 3.10 -9.88 -12.73
C LYS A 86 2.22 -8.83 -13.42
N TYR A 87 2.66 -7.57 -13.44
CA TYR A 87 1.91 -6.43 -13.99
C TYR A 87 2.79 -5.58 -14.91
N THR A 88 2.20 -5.03 -15.96
CA THR A 88 2.79 -3.98 -16.81
C THR A 88 2.23 -2.62 -16.43
N PHE A 89 3.07 -1.60 -16.47
CA PHE A 89 2.74 -0.21 -16.10
C PHE A 89 2.95 0.67 -17.33
N ASP A 90 2.10 0.45 -18.34
CA ASP A 90 2.09 1.27 -19.56
C ASP A 90 1.37 2.62 -19.31
#